data_AF-A0A6N8NRN3-F1
#
_entry.id   AF-A0A6N8NRN3-F1
#
_cell.length_a   1.000
_cell.length_b   1.000
_cell.length_c   1.000
_cell.angle_alpha   90.00
_cell.angle_beta   90.00
_cell.angle_gamma   90.00
#
_symmetry.space_group_name_H-M   'P 1'
#
loop_
_entity.id
_entity.type
_entity.pdbx_description
1 polymer ?
#
loop_
_entity_poly.entity_id
_entity_poly.type
_entity_poly.pdbx_seq_one_letter_code
_entity_poly.pdbx_strand_id
1 'polypeptide(L)'
;QWLFLYQLEQLLAERKSADPETSYTAKLYASGTKRIAQKVGEEGVETALAATVHDRFELTNEASDLMYHLLVLLQDQGLDLGEVIDNLKNRH
;
A
#
# COMPACT_ATOMS: atom_id res chain seq x y z
N GLN A 1 -17.07 6.35 -1.30
CA GLN A 1 -16.19 5.36 -0.63
C GLN A 1 -14.95 5.07 -1.47
N TRP A 2 -15.05 4.57 -2.70
CA TRP A 2 -13.88 4.30 -3.57
C TRP A 2 -13.05 5.53 -3.97
N LEU A 3 -13.67 6.72 -4.00
CA LEU A 3 -12.97 7.99 -4.20
C LEU A 3 -11.82 8.21 -3.20
N PHE A 4 -11.96 7.69 -1.97
CA PHE A 4 -10.92 7.84 -0.95
C PHE A 4 -9.63 7.11 -1.32
N LEU A 5 -9.70 5.90 -1.92
CA LEU A 5 -8.49 5.18 -2.34
C LEU A 5 -7.74 5.94 -3.43
N TYR A 6 -8.46 6.54 -4.37
CA TYR A 6 -7.85 7.41 -5.39
C TYR A 6 -7.21 8.65 -4.75
N GLN A 7 -7.90 9.32 -3.82
CA GLN A 7 -7.33 10.46 -3.09
C GLN A 7 -6.09 10.08 -2.28
N LEU A 8 -6.10 8.91 -1.65
CA LEU A 8 -4.96 8.36 -0.94
C LEU A 8 -3.79 8.14 -1.90
N GLU A 9 -4.01 7.48 -3.04
CA GLU A 9 -2.97 7.29 -4.05
C GLU A 9 -2.35 8.62 -4.51
N GLN A 10 -3.16 9.63 -4.82
CA GLN A 10 -2.65 10.95 -5.21
C GLN A 10 -1.80 11.59 -4.10
N LEU A 11 -2.24 11.50 -2.85
CA LEU A 11 -1.45 11.95 -1.69
C LEU A 11 -0.12 11.20 -1.55
N LEU A 12 -0.10 9.89 -1.83
CA LEU A 12 1.13 9.09 -1.80
C LEU A 12 2.08 9.48 -2.95
N ALA A 13 1.55 9.81 -4.12
CA ALA A 13 2.34 10.29 -5.25
C ALA A 13 2.98 11.66 -4.96
N GLU A 14 2.22 12.60 -4.37
CA GLU A 14 2.72 13.91 -3.94
C GLU A 14 3.89 13.79 -2.95
N ARG A 15 3.85 12.78 -2.06
CA ARG A 15 4.88 12.54 -1.04
C ARG A 15 6.13 11.84 -1.56
N LYS A 16 6.14 11.36 -2.81
CA LYS A 16 7.28 10.63 -3.39
C LYS A 16 8.58 11.43 -3.40
N SER A 17 8.47 12.74 -3.62
CA SER A 17 9.61 13.67 -3.68
C SER A 17 9.67 14.63 -2.49
N ALA A 18 8.84 14.40 -1.46
CA ALA A 18 8.84 15.24 -0.26
C ALA A 18 10.06 14.94 0.62
N ASP A 19 10.42 15.90 1.49
CA ASP A 19 11.48 15.71 2.48
C ASP A 19 11.13 14.51 3.39
N PRO A 20 12.04 13.52 3.57
CA PRO A 20 11.80 12.32 4.37
C PRO A 20 11.36 12.59 5.82
N GLU A 21 11.69 13.74 6.39
CA GLU A 21 11.30 14.12 7.75
C GLU A 21 9.86 14.63 7.85
N THR A 22 9.20 14.91 6.72
CA THR A 22 7.85 15.51 6.69
C THR A 22 6.73 14.49 6.83
N SER A 23 6.96 13.22 6.50
CA SER A 23 5.94 12.18 6.62
C SER A 23 6.51 10.76 6.59
N TYR A 24 5.75 9.82 7.16
CA TYR A 24 6.05 8.39 7.07
C TYR A 24 6.22 7.93 5.61
N THR A 25 5.36 8.39 4.70
CA THR A 25 5.43 8.02 3.28
C THR A 25 6.72 8.51 2.63
N ALA A 26 7.11 9.76 2.87
CA ALA A 26 8.35 10.32 2.34
C ALA A 26 9.58 9.52 2.85
N LYS A 27 9.57 9.15 4.14
CA LYS A 27 10.59 8.28 4.72
C LYS A 27 10.63 6.89 4.09
N LEU A 28 9.48 6.29 3.75
CA LEU A 28 9.43 5.00 3.06
C LEU A 28 10.07 5.10 1.67
N TYR A 29 9.70 6.10 0.87
CA TYR A 29 10.32 6.32 -0.44
C TYR A 29 11.82 6.55 -0.34
N ALA A 30 12.27 7.35 0.62
CA ALA A 30 13.70 7.57 0.89
C ALA A 30 14.44 6.29 1.31
N SER A 31 13.73 5.33 1.94
CA SER A 31 14.28 4.02 2.32
C SER A 31 14.40 3.05 1.14
N GLY A 32 13.79 3.37 0.00
CA GLY A 32 13.89 2.65 -1.27
C GLY A 32 13.05 1.37 -1.36
N THR A 33 12.94 0.86 -2.59
CA THR A 33 12.09 -0.28 -2.98
C THR A 33 12.22 -1.48 -2.06
N LYS A 34 13.43 -1.83 -1.62
CA LYS A 34 13.65 -2.99 -0.74
C LYS A 34 12.86 -2.88 0.56
N ARG A 35 12.86 -1.71 1.20
CA ARG A 35 12.14 -1.51 2.47
C ARG A 35 10.64 -1.47 2.26
N ILE A 36 10.19 -0.86 1.16
CA ILE A 36 8.77 -0.80 0.79
C ILE A 36 8.22 -2.21 0.52
N ALA A 37 8.91 -3.00 -0.30
CA ALA A 37 8.53 -4.38 -0.60
C ALA A 37 8.57 -5.28 0.64
N GLN A 38 9.52 -5.06 1.55
CA GLN A 38 9.54 -5.76 2.84
C GLN A 38 8.26 -5.51 3.63
N LYS A 39 7.80 -4.25 3.72
CA LYS A 39 6.53 -3.93 4.39
C LYS A 39 5.36 -4.66 3.76
N VAL A 40 5.22 -4.64 2.43
CA VAL A 40 4.15 -5.40 1.74
C VAL A 40 4.17 -6.89 2.12
N GLY A 41 5.35 -7.49 2.23
CA GLY A 41 5.50 -8.89 2.67
C GLY A 41 5.11 -9.12 4.14
N GLU A 42 5.51 -8.23 5.05
CA GLU A 42 5.14 -8.26 6.47
C GLU A 42 3.60 -8.19 6.63
N GLU A 43 2.97 -7.16 6.06
CA GLU A 43 1.51 -6.95 6.18
C GLU A 43 0.71 -8.10 5.55
N GLY A 44 1.24 -8.71 4.47
CA GLY A 44 0.61 -9.87 3.83
C GLY A 44 0.58 -11.10 4.74
N VAL A 45 1.65 -11.32 5.51
CA VAL A 45 1.71 -12.40 6.51
C VAL A 45 0.80 -12.08 7.69
N GLU A 46 0.83 -10.85 8.19
CA GLU A 46 0.00 -10.41 9.32
C GLU A 46 -1.49 -10.50 8.99
N THR A 47 -1.90 -10.04 7.80
CA THR A 47 -3.26 -10.21 7.25
C THR A 47 -3.69 -11.68 7.24
N ALA A 48 -2.83 -12.57 6.74
CA ALA A 48 -3.13 -14.00 6.68
C ALA A 48 -3.28 -14.60 8.09
N LEU A 49 -2.39 -14.25 9.02
CA LEU A 49 -2.43 -14.74 10.40
C LEU A 49 -3.68 -14.25 11.13
N ALA A 50 -4.03 -12.97 11.03
CA ALA A 50 -5.25 -12.41 11.61
C ALA A 50 -6.52 -13.16 11.14
N ALA A 51 -6.57 -13.51 9.85
CA ALA A 51 -7.66 -14.32 9.31
C ALA A 51 -7.71 -15.73 9.90
N THR A 52 -6.55 -16.39 10.12
CA THR A 52 -6.50 -17.76 10.68
C THR A 52 -7.02 -17.86 12.11
N VAL A 53 -6.92 -16.78 12.88
CA VAL A 53 -7.41 -16.71 14.27
C VAL A 53 -8.80 -16.06 14.37
N HIS A 54 -9.43 -15.76 13.24
CA HIS A 54 -10.73 -15.11 13.15
C HIS A 54 -10.81 -13.74 13.84
N ASP A 55 -9.69 -13.03 13.94
CA ASP A 55 -9.67 -11.67 14.47
C ASP A 55 -10.07 -10.67 13.38
N ARG A 56 -11.34 -10.27 13.38
CA ARG A 56 -11.87 -9.33 12.39
C ARG A 56 -11.34 -7.91 12.54
N PHE A 57 -11.01 -7.50 13.76
CA PHE A 57 -10.50 -6.16 14.01
C PHE A 57 -9.09 -6.06 13.42
N GLU A 58 -8.23 -7.01 13.79
CA GLU A 58 -6.86 -7.05 13.29
C GLU A 58 -6.82 -7.29 11.79
N LEU A 59 -7.65 -8.20 11.26
CA LEU A 59 -7.74 -8.41 9.82
C LEU A 59 -8.09 -7.13 9.06
N THR A 60 -8.92 -6.25 9.63
CA THR A 60 -9.26 -4.97 8.99
C THR A 60 -8.07 -4.01 9.00
N ASN A 61 -7.30 -3.97 10.09
CA ASN A 61 -6.12 -3.11 10.21
C ASN A 61 -5.01 -3.59 9.26
N GLU A 62 -4.63 -4.85 9.33
CA GLU A 62 -3.54 -5.43 8.53
C GLU A 62 -3.84 -5.39 7.03
N ALA A 63 -5.09 -5.64 6.64
CA ALA A 63 -5.48 -5.50 5.24
C ALA A 63 -5.43 -4.02 4.79
N SER A 64 -5.68 -3.07 5.69
CA SER A 64 -5.56 -1.64 5.38
C SER A 64 -4.10 -1.25 5.20
N ASP A 65 -3.20 -1.74 6.05
CA ASP A 65 -1.76 -1.49 5.96
C ASP A 65 -1.16 -2.17 4.73
N LEU A 66 -1.60 -3.38 4.39
CA LEU A 66 -1.26 -4.06 3.14
C LEU A 66 -1.65 -3.21 1.92
N MET A 67 -2.88 -2.70 1.88
CA MET A 67 -3.32 -1.85 0.77
C MET A 67 -2.51 -0.55 0.69
N TYR A 68 -2.24 0.09 1.83
CA TYR A 68 -1.41 1.30 1.89
C TYR A 68 -0.01 1.05 1.33
N HIS A 69 0.65 -0.01 1.83
CA HIS A 69 2.01 -0.36 1.41
C HIS A 69 2.08 -0.82 -0.04
N LEU A 70 1.04 -1.51 -0.54
CA LEU A 70 0.93 -1.86 -1.95
C LEU A 70 0.84 -0.62 -2.84
N LEU A 71 0.03 0.39 -2.47
CA LEU A 71 -0.07 1.64 -3.23
C LEU A 71 1.29 2.38 -3.28
N VAL A 72 2.00 2.45 -2.16
CA VAL A 72 3.36 3.04 -2.12
C VAL A 72 4.31 2.26 -3.02
N LEU A 73 4.25 0.92 -3.02
CA LEU A 73 5.09 0.09 -3.88
C LEU A 73 4.80 0.29 -5.37
N LEU A 74 3.53 0.33 -5.77
CA LEU A 74 3.14 0.60 -7.15
C LEU A 74 3.70 1.94 -7.61
N GLN A 75 3.46 2.99 -6.83
CA GLN A 75 3.95 4.34 -7.13
C GLN A 75 5.49 4.39 -7.19
N ASP A 76 6.20 3.72 -6.27
CA ASP A 76 7.66 3.60 -6.30
C ASP A 76 8.16 3.01 -7.64
N GLN A 77 7.47 1.98 -8.14
CA GLN A 77 7.75 1.29 -9.41
C GLN A 77 7.17 1.98 -10.65
N GLY A 78 6.53 3.15 -10.51
CA GLY A 78 5.94 3.89 -11.62
C GLY A 78 4.65 3.28 -12.16
N LEU A 79 3.95 2.52 -11.32
CA LEU A 79 2.63 1.95 -11.59
C LEU A 79 1.56 2.66 -10.75
N ASP A 80 0.31 2.60 -11.20
CA ASP A 80 -0.84 3.04 -10.41
C ASP A 80 -1.85 1.92 -10.15
N LEU A 81 -2.81 2.17 -9.24
CA LEU A 81 -3.89 1.25 -8.91
C LEU A 81 -4.83 1.03 -10.10
N GLY A 82 -4.94 2.01 -11.00
CA GLY A 82 -5.73 1.90 -12.23
C GLY A 82 -5.24 0.76 -13.12
N GLU A 83 -3.93 0.65 -13.32
CA GLU A 83 -3.31 -0.45 -14.08
C GLU A 83 -3.61 -1.82 -13.46
N VAL A 84 -3.57 -1.92 -12.13
CA VAL A 84 -3.92 -3.16 -11.41
C VAL A 84 -5.41 -3.49 -11.56
N ILE A 85 -6.28 -2.50 -11.44
CA ILE A 85 -7.73 -2.65 -11.62
C ILE A 85 -8.06 -3.12 -13.04
N ASP A 86 -7.45 -2.52 -14.06
CA ASP A 86 -7.68 -2.90 -15.46
C ASP A 86 -7.15 -4.31 -15.75
N ASN A 87 -6.01 -4.68 -15.17
CA ASN A 87 -5.52 -6.06 -15.23
C ASN A 87 -6.47 -7.06 -14.55
N LEU A 88 -7.17 -6.68 -13.47
CA LEU A 88 -8.19 -7.52 -12.83
C LEU A 88 -9.45 -7.65 -13.70
N LYS A 89 -9.96 -6.54 -14.27
CA LYS A 89 -11.11 -6.56 -15.20
C LYS A 89 -10.85 -7.42 -16.43
N ASN A 90 -9.61 -7.50 -16.89
CA ASN A 90 -9.26 -8.34 -18.04
C ASN A 90 -9.26 -9.85 -17.72
N ARG A 91 -9.26 -10.23 -16.44
CA ARG A 91 -9.19 -11.63 -15.98
C ARG A 91 -10.48 -12.14 -15.33
N HIS A 92 -11.48 -11.29 -15.14
CA HIS A 92 -12.74 -11.56 -14.45
C HIS A 92 -13.91 -10.82 -15.10
#